data_AF-W1XLC2-F1
#
_entry.id   AF-W1XLC2-F1
#
_cell.length_a   1.000
_cell.length_b   1.000
_cell.length_c   1.000
_cell.angle_alpha   90.00
_cell.angle_beta   90.00
_cell.angle_gamma   90.00
#
_symmetry.space_group_name_H-M   'P 1'
#
loop_
_entity.id
_entity.type
_entity.pdbx_description
1 polymer ?
#
loop_
_entity_poly.entity_id
_entity_poly.type
_entity_poly.pdbx_seq_one_letter_code
_entity_poly.pdbx_strand_id
1 'polypeptide(L)'
;FMLFIGYIVLVLKHPDLKRTFNIPGGKGVKLVVAIVGLLTSIMAFIVSFLPPDNIQGDSTDMYVELLVVSFLVVLALPFILYAVHDRKGKANTGVTLEPINSKNAPKGHFFLH
;
A
#
# COMPACT_ATOMS: atom_id res chain seq x y z
N PHE A 1 3.53 4.72 -1.04
CA PHE A 1 3.76 5.43 -2.33
C PHE A 1 2.80 5.03 -3.43
N MET A 2 2.77 3.75 -3.84
CA MET A 2 2.01 3.30 -5.02
C MET A 2 0.51 3.62 -4.96
N LEU A 3 -0.12 3.58 -3.77
CA LEU A 3 -1.52 3.97 -3.58
C LEU A 3 -1.78 5.42 -3.99
N PHE A 4 -0.98 6.37 -3.51
CA PHE A 4 -1.15 7.79 -3.84
C PHE A 4 -0.84 8.07 -5.31
N ILE A 5 0.20 7.45 -5.86
CA ILE A 5 0.54 7.58 -7.29
C ILE A 5 -0.60 7.03 -8.15
N GLY A 6 -1.11 5.84 -7.83
CA GLY A 6 -2.26 5.24 -8.51
C GLY A 6 -3.52 6.10 -8.42
N TYR A 7 -3.77 6.71 -7.28
CA TYR A 7 -4.88 7.65 -7.11
C TYR A 7 -4.72 8.92 -7.96
N ILE A 8 -3.52 9.51 -8.01
CA ILE A 8 -3.22 10.67 -8.86
C ILE A 8 -3.44 10.30 -10.33
N VAL A 9 -2.95 9.13 -10.77
CA VAL A 9 -3.19 8.60 -12.12
C VAL A 9 -4.70 8.44 -12.38
N LEU A 10 -5.45 7.88 -11.43
CA LEU A 10 -6.91 7.73 -11.55
C LEU A 10 -7.64 9.08 -11.69
N VAL A 11 -7.22 10.10 -10.94
CA VAL A 11 -7.84 11.44 -10.98
C VAL A 11 -7.48 12.21 -12.25
N LEU A 12 -6.26 12.03 -12.77
CA LEU A 12 -5.77 12.75 -13.96
C LEU A 12 -6.13 12.06 -15.27
N LYS A 13 -5.93 10.74 -15.37
CA LYS A 13 -6.04 9.96 -16.62
C LYS A 13 -7.38 9.27 -16.81
N HIS A 14 -8.15 9.06 -15.75
CA HIS A 14 -9.44 8.37 -15.83
C HIS A 14 -10.58 9.17 -15.18
N PRO A 15 -10.82 10.42 -15.59
CA PRO A 15 -11.86 11.27 -14.99
C PRO A 15 -13.27 10.68 -15.15
N ASP A 16 -13.54 9.98 -16.26
CA ASP A 16 -14.89 9.54 -16.66
C ASP A 16 -15.40 8.28 -15.95
N LEU A 17 -14.55 7.63 -15.14
CA LEU A 17 -14.97 6.46 -14.36
C LEU A 17 -16.02 6.87 -13.31
N LYS A 18 -17.17 6.17 -13.31
CA LYS A 18 -18.19 6.31 -12.27
C LYS A 18 -17.61 5.90 -10.92
N ARG A 19 -17.64 6.83 -9.96
CA ARG A 19 -17.13 6.63 -8.60
C ARG A 19 -18.28 6.77 -7.62
N THR A 20 -18.58 5.71 -6.86
CA THR A 20 -19.60 5.73 -5.80
C THR A 20 -19.23 6.70 -4.68
N PHE A 21 -17.93 6.87 -4.42
CA PHE A 21 -17.40 7.83 -3.47
C PHE A 21 -16.47 8.84 -4.16
N ASN A 22 -16.64 10.11 -3.87
CA ASN A 22 -15.76 11.19 -4.32
C ASN A 22 -15.40 12.08 -3.15
N ILE A 23 -14.11 12.43 -3.05
CA ILE A 23 -13.67 13.48 -2.13
C ILE A 23 -14.36 14.79 -2.59
N PRO A 24 -15.07 15.49 -1.69
CA PRO A 24 -15.70 16.77 -1.99
C PRO A 24 -14.62 17.82 -2.33
N GLY A 25 -14.96 18.82 -3.16
CA GLY A 25 -14.02 19.88 -3.55
C GLY A 25 -13.36 19.70 -4.92
N GLY A 26 -13.87 18.81 -5.76
CA GLY A 26 -13.47 18.70 -7.17
C GLY A 26 -12.06 18.15 -7.38
N LYS A 27 -11.50 18.37 -8.58
CA LYS A 27 -10.21 17.78 -9.00
C LYS A 27 -9.01 18.35 -8.24
N GLY A 28 -9.03 19.65 -7.92
CA GLY A 28 -7.95 20.33 -7.20
C GLY A 28 -7.75 19.77 -5.79
N VAL A 29 -8.83 19.68 -5.01
CA VAL A 29 -8.77 19.15 -3.63
C VAL A 29 -8.32 17.69 -3.63
N LYS A 30 -8.83 16.86 -4.55
CA LYS A 30 -8.38 15.46 -4.71
C LYS A 30 -6.86 15.38 -4.90
N LEU A 31 -6.30 16.23 -5.75
CA LEU A 31 -4.87 16.24 -6.02
C LEU A 31 -4.06 16.72 -4.81
N VAL A 32 -4.50 17.78 -4.13
CA VAL A 32 -3.84 18.30 -2.92
C VAL A 32 -3.79 17.23 -1.83
N VAL A 33 -4.92 16.59 -1.52
CA VAL A 33 -5.00 15.52 -0.52
C VAL A 33 -4.05 14.37 -0.88
N ALA A 34 -4.00 13.98 -2.16
CA ALA A 34 -3.13 12.92 -2.62
C ALA A 34 -1.64 13.29 -2.53
N ILE A 35 -1.27 14.53 -2.86
CA ILE A 35 0.11 15.03 -2.77
C ILE A 35 0.54 15.13 -1.31
N VAL A 36 -0.31 15.68 -0.44
CA VAL A 36 -0.02 15.78 1.01
C VAL A 36 0.21 14.38 1.59
N GLY A 37 -0.69 13.43 1.33
CA GLY A 37 -0.52 12.05 1.78
C GLY A 37 0.75 11.38 1.24
N LEU A 38 1.11 11.66 -0.02
CA LEU A 38 2.35 11.19 -0.63
C LEU A 38 3.58 11.78 0.08
N LEU A 39 3.62 13.10 0.29
CA LEU A 39 4.73 13.79 0.96
C LEU A 39 4.90 13.30 2.41
N THR A 40 3.80 13.17 3.16
CA THR A 40 3.84 12.61 4.52
C THR A 40 4.37 11.17 4.52
N SER A 41 3.98 10.35 3.53
CA SER A 41 4.53 9.00 3.40
C SER A 41 6.03 8.99 3.09
N ILE A 42 6.51 9.93 2.26
CA ILE A 42 7.94 10.04 1.92
C ILE A 42 8.72 10.44 3.16
N MET A 43 8.23 11.44 3.89
CA MET A 43 8.85 11.88 5.14
C MET A 43 8.91 10.74 6.16
N ALA A 44 7.79 10.06 6.42
CA ALA A 44 7.74 8.95 7.36
C ALA A 44 8.70 7.81 6.96
N PHE A 45 8.82 7.53 5.65
CA PHE A 45 9.75 6.53 5.15
C PHE A 45 11.21 6.94 5.40
N ILE A 46 11.60 8.19 5.09
CA ILE A 46 12.96 8.69 5.36
C ILE A 46 13.27 8.64 6.86
N VAL A 47 12.35 9.12 7.70
CA VAL A 47 12.50 9.12 9.16
C VAL A 47 12.62 7.71 9.73
N SER A 48 12.01 6.70 9.08
CA SER A 48 12.11 5.30 9.54
C SER A 48 13.55 4.75 9.46
N PHE A 49 14.43 5.35 8.66
CA PHE A 49 15.84 5.00 8.58
C PHE A 49 16.74 5.87 9.47
N LEU A 50 16.17 6.81 10.22
CA LEU A 50 16.92 7.61 11.18
C LEU A 50 16.98 6.86 12.52
N PRO A 51 18.16 6.43 12.95
CA PRO A 51 18.34 5.74 14.23
C PRO A 51 18.08 6.72 15.39
N PRO A 52 17.55 6.26 16.53
CA PRO A 52 17.35 7.10 17.70
C PRO A 52 18.68 7.43 18.41
N ASP A 53 18.76 8.62 19.02
CA ASP A 53 19.98 9.17 19.62
C ASP A 53 20.58 8.34 20.77
N ASN A 54 19.82 7.43 21.35
CA ASN A 54 20.27 6.56 22.44
C ASN A 54 21.09 5.35 21.96
N ILE A 55 21.29 5.15 20.66
CA ILE A 55 22.12 4.07 20.06
C ILE A 55 23.44 4.62 19.49
N GLN A 56 23.86 5.84 19.86
CA GLN A 56 25.05 6.48 19.31
C GLN A 56 26.35 5.70 19.66
N GLY A 57 26.90 5.00 18.65
CA GLY A 57 28.13 4.20 18.70
C GLY A 57 28.29 3.30 17.47
N ASP A 58 29.23 2.33 17.51
CA ASP A 58 29.53 1.34 16.45
C ASP A 58 28.29 0.50 16.02
N SER A 59 27.23 0.50 16.83
CA SER A 59 25.97 -0.21 16.60
C SER A 59 24.95 0.50 15.69
N THR A 60 25.13 1.80 15.42
CA THR A 60 24.18 2.57 14.58
C THR A 60 24.24 2.13 13.12
N ASP A 61 25.45 1.94 12.59
CA ASP A 61 25.64 1.58 11.19
C ASP A 61 25.07 0.19 10.90
N MET A 62 25.30 -0.77 11.83
CA MET A 62 24.72 -2.11 11.76
C MET A 62 23.18 -2.10 11.81
N TYR A 63 22.59 -1.20 12.60
CA TYR A 63 21.13 -1.04 12.69
C TYR A 63 20.54 -0.59 11.35
N VAL A 64 21.09 0.48 10.76
CA VAL A 64 20.60 1.03 9.50
C VAL A 64 20.83 0.04 8.35
N GLU A 65 21.99 -0.62 8.31
CA GLU A 65 22.31 -1.63 7.30
C GLU A 65 21.32 -2.79 7.33
N LEU A 66 21.09 -3.39 8.50
CA LEU A 66 20.15 -4.49 8.66
C LEU A 66 18.73 -4.08 8.26
N LEU A 67 18.32 -2.86 8.63
CA LEU A 67 17.01 -2.33 8.27
C LEU A 67 16.85 -2.18 6.75
N VAL A 68 17.84 -1.59 6.07
CA VAL A 68 17.83 -1.41 4.61
C VAL A 68 17.81 -2.75 3.88
N VAL A 69 18.68 -3.69 4.29
CA VAL A 69 18.74 -5.03 3.68
C VAL A 69 17.42 -5.78 3.87
N SER A 70 16.87 -5.78 5.09
CA SER A 70 15.60 -6.43 5.39
C SER A 70 14.45 -5.83 4.58
N PHE A 71 14.42 -4.50 4.47
CA PHE A 71 13.44 -3.81 3.64
C PHE A 71 13.54 -4.20 2.17
N LEU A 72 14.75 -4.23 1.59
CA LEU A 72 14.97 -4.60 0.19
C LEU A 72 14.56 -6.04 -0.11
N VAL A 73 14.85 -6.98 0.80
CA VAL A 73 14.42 -8.38 0.68
C VAL A 73 12.89 -8.47 0.61
N VAL A 74 12.19 -7.86 1.58
CA VAL A 74 10.72 -7.88 1.61
C VAL A 74 10.12 -7.14 0.41
N LEU A 75 10.72 -6.03 0.00
CA LEU A 75 10.28 -5.27 -1.18
C LEU A 75 10.41 -6.09 -2.46
N ALA A 76 11.49 -6.86 -2.61
CA ALA A 76 11.76 -7.64 -3.81
C ALA A 76 10.83 -8.87 -3.95
N LEU A 77 10.43 -9.50 -2.84
CA LEU A 77 9.59 -10.70 -2.84
C LEU A 77 8.36 -10.64 -3.75
N PRO A 78 7.46 -9.64 -3.66
CA PRO A 78 6.29 -9.57 -4.55
C PRO A 78 6.67 -9.43 -6.03
N PHE A 79 7.77 -8.75 -6.36
CA PHE A 79 8.22 -8.61 -7.75
C PHE A 79 8.83 -9.91 -8.29
N ILE A 80 9.63 -10.60 -7.48
CA ILE A 80 10.20 -11.91 -7.82
C ILE A 80 9.06 -12.91 -8.02
N LEU A 81 8.12 -12.98 -7.06
CA LEU A 81 6.95 -13.85 -7.17
C LEU A 81 6.12 -13.52 -8.41
N TYR A 82 5.88 -12.24 -8.70
CA TYR A 82 5.14 -11.84 -9.89
C TYR A 82 5.85 -12.24 -11.19
N ALA A 83 7.18 -12.11 -11.25
CA ALA A 83 7.97 -12.45 -12.43
C ALA A 83 8.09 -13.97 -12.65
N VAL A 84 8.22 -14.75 -11.57
CA VAL A 84 8.34 -16.21 -11.61
C VAL A 84 6.98 -16.89 -11.74
N HIS A 85 5.89 -16.23 -11.33
CA HIS A 85 4.55 -16.77 -11.44
C HIS A 85 4.10 -16.87 -12.90
N ASP A 86 4.30 -18.04 -13.50
CA ASP A 86 3.76 -18.39 -14.81
C ASP A 86 2.23 -18.47 -14.73
N ARG A 87 1.55 -17.69 -15.59
CA ARG A 87 0.08 -17.64 -15.66
C ARG A 87 -0.53 -18.92 -16.25
N LYS A 88 0.27 -19.87 -16.74
CA LYS A 88 -0.21 -21.04 -17.50
C LYS A 88 -0.77 -22.20 -16.67
N GLY A 89 -0.74 -22.16 -15.34
CA GLY A 89 -0.93 -23.38 -14.53
C GLY A 89 -2.00 -23.39 -13.44
N LYS A 90 -2.81 -22.35 -13.25
CA LYS A 90 -3.95 -22.48 -12.32
C LYS A 90 -5.14 -23.05 -13.06
N ALA A 91 -5.26 -24.37 -13.02
CA ALA A 91 -6.57 -25.01 -13.06
C ALA A 91 -7.47 -24.20 -12.12
N ASN A 92 -8.55 -23.64 -12.66
CA ASN A 92 -9.60 -23.00 -11.87
C ASN A 92 -10.15 -24.07 -10.91
N THR A 93 -9.53 -24.24 -9.74
CA THR A 93 -10.17 -24.91 -8.62
C THR A 93 -11.47 -24.14 -8.44
N GLY A 94 -12.60 -24.74 -8.81
CA GLY A 94 -13.91 -24.09 -8.99
C GLY A 94 -14.54 -23.54 -7.71
N VAL A 95 -13.73 -22.91 -6.88
CA VAL A 95 -14.08 -22.23 -5.65
C VAL A 95 -14.54 -20.85 -6.03
N THR A 96 -15.84 -20.63 -5.96
CA THR A 96 -16.43 -19.31 -6.10
C THR A 96 -16.13 -18.50 -4.84
N LEU A 97 -15.32 -17.45 -4.98
CA LEU A 97 -15.09 -16.49 -3.91
C LEU A 97 -16.30 -15.55 -3.82
N GLU A 98 -17.18 -15.77 -2.85
CA GLU A 98 -18.28 -14.84 -2.56
C GLU A 98 -17.78 -13.71 -1.63
N PRO A 99 -17.83 -12.43 -2.07
CA PRO A 99 -17.46 -11.31 -1.21
C PRO A 99 -18.39 -11.18 -0.01
N ILE A 100 -17.82 -11.00 1.19
CA ILE A 100 -18.61 -10.68 2.39
C ILE A 100 -19.05 -9.22 2.34
N ASN A 101 -20.36 -9.03 2.42
CA ASN A 101 -21.11 -7.78 2.44
C ASN A 101 -22.02 -7.78 3.68
N SER A 102 -22.63 -6.63 3.97
CA SER A 102 -23.56 -6.47 5.11
C SER A 102 -24.77 -7.43 5.09
N LYS A 103 -25.03 -8.12 3.97
CA LYS A 103 -26.16 -9.06 3.81
C LYS A 103 -25.80 -10.53 4.02
N ASN A 104 -24.56 -10.94 3.76
CA ASN A 104 -24.12 -12.35 3.83
C ASN A 104 -23.03 -12.59 4.90
N ALA A 105 -22.76 -11.59 5.74
CA ALA A 105 -21.79 -11.70 6.81
C ALA A 105 -22.23 -12.73 7.87
N PRO A 106 -21.30 -13.56 8.38
CA PRO A 106 -21.57 -14.47 9.49
C PRO A 106 -22.07 -13.73 10.73
N LYS A 107 -22.93 -14.38 11.53
CA LYS A 107 -23.42 -13.80 12.80
C LYS A 107 -22.23 -13.45 13.70
N GLY A 108 -22.23 -12.23 14.24
CA GLY A 108 -21.14 -11.73 15.08
C GLY A 108 -19.97 -11.06 14.34
N HIS A 109 -19.91 -11.13 13.00
CA HIS A 109 -18.79 -10.62 12.20
C HIS A 109 -18.53 -9.11 12.36
N PHE A 110 -19.57 -8.30 12.56
CA PHE A 110 -19.45 -6.84 12.71
C PHE A 110 -19.43 -6.34 14.17
N PHE A 111 -19.51 -7.23 15.16
CA PHE A 111 -19.58 -6.85 16.58
C PHE A 111 -18.24 -6.88 17.30
N LEU A 112 -17.16 -7.35 16.65
CA LEU A 112 -15.82 -7.51 17.23
C LEU A 112 -14.83 -6.40 16.84
N HIS A 113 -15.30 -5.26 16.32
CA HIS A 113 -14.44 -4.15 15.84
C HIS A 113 -14.87 -2.79 16.37
#